data_AF-A0A8J6QZZ7-F1
#
_entry.id   AF-A0A8J6QZZ7-F1
#
_cell.length_a   1.000
_cell.length_b   1.000
_cell.length_c   1.000
_cell.angle_alpha   90.00
_cell.angle_beta   90.00
_cell.angle_gamma   90.00
#
_symmetry.space_group_name_H-M   'P 1'
#
loop_
_entity.id
_entity.type
_entity.pdbx_description
1 polymer ?
#
loop_
_entity_poly.entity_id
_entity_poly.type
_entity_poly.pdbx_seq_one_letter_code
_entity_poly.pdbx_strand_id
1 'polypeptide(L)' 'MRVTHCGDEHLIQLSSAEAAQLVDACALLLLASNSAPGCTLNSGMSRLLQTVFEQFSSHSV' A
#
# COMPACT_ATOMS: atom_id res chain seq x y z
N MET A 1 9.32 -10.52 3.08
CA MET A 1 9.53 -9.17 2.54
C MET A 1 11.00 -8.87 2.67
N ARG A 2 11.63 -8.38 1.61
CA ARG A 2 13.02 -7.94 1.64
C ARG A 2 13.08 -6.48 1.21
N VAL A 3 13.78 -5.66 2.00
CA VAL A 3 13.98 -4.23 1.72
C VAL A 3 15.46 -4.00 1.44
N THR A 4 15.74 -3.32 0.34
CA THR A 4 17.09 -2.89 -0.04
C THR A 4 17.06 -1.42 -0.45
N HIS A 5 18.15 -0.71 -0.23
CA HIS A 5 18.26 0.70 -0.59
C HIS A 5 18.90 0.87 -1.96
N CYS A 6 18.40 1.82 -2.75
CA CYS A 6 18.98 2.27 -4.01
C CYS A 6 18.95 3.80 -4.04
N GLY A 7 20.06 4.44 -3.67
CA GLY A 7 20.09 5.89 -3.45
C GLY A 7 19.12 6.29 -2.33
N ASP A 8 18.22 7.23 -2.62
CA ASP A 8 17.18 7.71 -1.70
C ASP A 8 15.88 6.89 -1.75
N GLU A 9 15.86 5.79 -2.51
CA GLU A 9 14.69 4.93 -2.70
C GLU A 9 14.82 3.61 -1.95
N HIS A 10 13.66 3.05 -1.60
CA HIS A 10 13.53 1.71 -1.06
C HIS A 10 13.00 0.77 -2.13
N LEU A 11 13.78 -0.26 -2.46
CA LEU A 11 13.31 -1.39 -3.25
C LEU A 11 12.74 -2.45 -2.31
N ILE A 12 11.45 -2.73 -2.47
CA ILE A 12 10.73 -3.71 -1.66
C ILE A 12 10.38 -4.90 -2.55
N GLN A 13 10.96 -6.06 -2.24
CA GLN A 13 10.58 -7.32 -2.86
C GLN A 13 9.57 -8.03 -1.97
N LEU A 14 8.42 -8.37 -2.55
CA LEU A 14 7.32 -9.07 -1.90
C LEU A 14 7.07 -10.40 -2.63
N SER A 15 6.75 -11.44 -1.86
CA SER A 15 6.06 -12.61 -2.43
C SER A 15 4.61 -12.26 -2.80
N SER A 16 3.94 -13.09 -3.60
CA SER A 16 2.53 -12.87 -3.94
C SER A 16 1.63 -12.83 -2.69
N ALA A 17 1.91 -13.66 -1.68
CA ALA A 17 1.16 -13.65 -0.42
C ALA A 17 1.35 -12.33 0.35
N GLU A 18 2.58 -11.82 0.38
CA GLU A 18 2.89 -10.54 1.06
C GLU A 18 2.30 -9.34 0.31
N ALA A 19 2.28 -9.39 -1.02
CA ALA A 19 1.62 -8.38 -1.85
C ALA A 19 0.10 -8.36 -1.58
N ALA A 20 -0.56 -9.53 -1.52
CA ALA A 20 -1.98 -9.61 -1.19
C ALA A 20 -2.28 -9.04 0.21
N GLN A 21 -1.48 -9.41 1.22
CA GLN A 21 -1.62 -8.87 2.57
C GLN A 21 -1.39 -7.36 2.64
N LEU A 22 -0.47 -6.82 1.83
CA LEU A 22 -0.25 -5.38 1.73
C LEU A 22 -1.47 -4.66 1.14
N VAL A 23 -2.10 -5.23 0.12
CA VAL A 23 -3.34 -4.69 -0.47
C VAL A 23 -4.46 -4.68 0.56
N ASP A 24 -4.66 -5.77 1.31
CA ASP A 24 -5.66 -5.84 2.39
C ASP A 24 -5.41 -4.80 3.48
N ALA A 25 -4.15 -4.61 3.90
CA ALA A 25 -3.79 -3.58 4.86
C ALA A 25 -4.09 -2.17 4.33
N CYS A 26 -3.84 -1.90 3.06
CA CYS A 26 -4.19 -0.64 2.42
C CYS A 26 -5.72 -0.42 2.40
N ALA A 27 -6.50 -1.47 2.13
CA ALA A 27 -7.96 -1.43 2.17
C ALA A 27 -8.46 -1.01 3.55
N LEU A 28 -7.93 -1.64 4.60
CA LEU A 28 -8.30 -1.38 5.98
C LEU A 28 -7.98 0.06 6.40
N LEU A 29 -6.82 0.59 5.98
CA LEU A 29 -6.46 1.99 6.26
C LEU A 29 -7.40 2.98 5.57
N LEU A 30 -7.77 2.72 4.31
CA LEU A 30 -8.73 3.54 3.58
C LEU A 30 -10.12 3.48 4.26
N LEU A 31 -10.59 2.29 4.63
CA LEU A 31 -11.85 2.12 5.34
C LEU A 31 -11.84 2.86 6.69
N ALA A 32 -10.78 2.70 7.48
CA ALA A 32 -10.61 3.38 8.75
C ALA A 32 -10.64 4.91 8.57
N SER A 33 -9.95 5.45 7.56
CA SER A 33 -9.94 6.89 7.29
C SER A 33 -11.30 7.46 6.90
N ASN A 34 -12.20 6.62 6.36
CA ASN A 34 -13.55 7.03 5.97
C ASN A 34 -14.60 6.79 7.07
N SER A 35 -14.30 5.96 8.07
CA SER A 35 -15.27 5.50 9.07
C SER A 35 -14.95 5.93 10.50
N ALA A 36 -13.68 6.21 10.83
CA ALA A 36 -13.26 6.62 12.16
C ALA A 36 -13.16 8.16 12.26
N PRO A 37 -13.89 8.80 13.18
CA PRO A 37 -13.82 10.25 13.39
C PRO A 37 -12.39 10.71 13.71
N GLY A 38 -11.92 11.76 13.01
CA GLY A 38 -10.59 12.33 13.20
C GLY A 38 -9.43 11.51 12.59
N CYS A 39 -9.70 10.33 12.03
CA CYS A 39 -8.72 9.58 11.26
C CYS A 39 -8.76 10.10 9.81
N THR A 40 -7.75 10.85 9.40
CA THR A 40 -7.63 11.33 8.01
C THR A 40 -6.30 10.92 7.42
N LEU A 41 -6.34 10.47 6.16
CA LEU A 41 -5.14 10.28 5.36
C LEU A 41 -4.81 11.61 4.69
N ASN A 42 -3.57 12.06 4.83
CA ASN A 42 -3.12 13.20 4.05
C ASN A 42 -3.05 12.81 2.55
N SER A 43 -2.98 13.81 1.68
CA SER A 43 -3.00 13.61 0.23
C SER A 43 -1.85 12.73 -0.29
N GLY A 44 -0.68 12.78 0.36
CA GLY A 44 0.46 11.93 0.02
C GLY A 44 0.19 10.46 0.33
N MET A 45 -0.36 10.17 1.51
CA MET A 45 -0.72 8.81 1.93
C MET A 45 -1.83 8.23 1.04
N SER A 46 -2.88 9.00 0.76
CA SER A 46 -3.97 8.54 -0.11
C SER A 46 -3.48 8.20 -1.51
N ARG A 47 -2.60 9.04 -2.08
CA ARG A 47 -1.99 8.78 -3.39
C ARG A 47 -1.10 7.52 -3.37
N LEU A 48 -0.27 7.36 -2.34
CA LEU A 48 0.57 6.18 -2.19
C LEU A 48 -0.26 4.89 -2.14
N LEU A 49 -1.30 4.86 -1.30
CA LEU A 49 -2.19 3.69 -1.18
C LEU A 49 -2.89 3.38 -2.50
N GLN A 50 -3.37 4.40 -3.21
CA GLN A 50 -3.97 4.22 -4.54
C GLN A 50 -2.98 3.60 -5.54
N THR A 51 -1.74 4.10 -5.61
CA THR A 51 -0.71 3.54 -6.48
C THR A 51 -0.42 2.08 -6.14
N VAL A 52 -0.31 1.74 -4.85
CA VAL A 52 -0.12 0.35 -4.41
C VAL A 52 -1.26 -0.55 -4.91
N PHE A 53 -2.51 -0.11 -4.76
CA PHE A 53 -3.67 -0.86 -5.28
C PHE A 53 -3.61 -1.06 -6.79
N GLU A 54 -3.35 -0.01 -7.56
CA GLU A 54 -3.28 -0.08 -9.02
C GLU A 54 -2.19 -1.06 -9.49
N GLN A 55 -1.00 -0.99 -8.89
CA GLN A 55 0.15 -1.83 -9.28
C GLN A 55 -0.01 -3.32 -8.94
N PHE A 56 -0.69 -3.63 -7.82
CA PHE A 56 -0.93 -5.02 -7.42
C PHE A 56 -2.22 -5.61 -8.01
N SER A 57 -3.22 -4.80 -8.34
CA SER A 57 -4.45 -5.26 -8.99
C SER A 57 -4.25 -5.60 -10.48
N SER A 58 -3.29 -4.95 -11.16
CA SER A 58 -2.97 -5.24 -12.56
C SER A 58 -2.13 -6.50 -12.77
N HIS A 59 -1.61 -7.09 -11.69
CA HIS A 59 -0.89 -8.37 -11.70
C HIS A 59 -1.82 -9.53 -11.32
N SER A 60 -2.92 -9.70 -12.07
CA SER A 60 -3.62 -10.98 -12.12
C SER A 60 -2.74 -11.97 -12.90
N VAL A 61 -2.06 -12.86 -12.18
CA VAL A 61 -1.45 -14.08 -12.76
C VAL A 61 -2.55 -15.08 -13.07
#